data_AF-A0A7C3LT14-F1
#
_entry.id   AF-A0A7C3LT14-F1
#
_cell.length_a   1.000
_cell.length_b   1.000
_cell.length_c   1.000
_cell.angle_alpha   90.00
_cell.angle_beta   90.00
_cell.angle_gamma   90.00
#
_symmetry.space_group_name_H-M   'P 1'
#
loop_
_entity.id
_entity.type
_entity.pdbx_description
1 polymer ?
#
loop_
_entity_poly.entity_id
_entity_poly.type
_entity_poly.pdbx_seq_one_letter_code
_entity_poly.pdbx_strand_id
1 'polypeptide(L)' 'YGQIMAEEKFEPAGFWMRLGLKDVRMVLREADKLDVPLPLGDILHAGFLAGIHRGYGEWDWAALGRVRDDDAGVSGKS' A
#
# COMPACT_ATOMS: atom_id res chain seq x y z
N TYR A 1 12.24 5.20 3.95
CA TYR A 1 11.21 4.14 4.05
C TYR A 1 11.75 2.79 4.50
N GLY A 2 12.89 2.29 4.02
CA GLY A 2 13.42 0.97 4.44
C GLY A 2 13.52 0.76 5.96
N GLN A 3 13.90 1.79 6.72
CA GLN A 3 13.97 1.72 8.19
C GLN A 3 12.58 1.65 8.86
N ILE A 4 11.56 2.33 8.33
CA ILE A 4 10.17 2.25 8.83
C ILE A 4 9.59 0.84 8.64
N MET A 5 9.90 0.22 7.51
CA MET A 5 9.48 -1.15 7.20
C MET A 5 10.19 -2.16 8.09
N ALA A 6 11.50 -2.01 8.31
CA ALA A 6 12.28 -2.89 9.17
C ALA A 6 11.93 -2.77 10.66
N GLU A 7 11.55 -1.58 11.13
CA GLU A 7 11.15 -1.35 12.52
C GLU A 7 9.65 -1.54 12.76
N GLU A 8 8.86 -1.85 11.72
CA GLU A 8 7.38 -1.93 11.73
C GLU A 8 6.68 -0.71 12.38
N LYS A 9 7.32 0.47 12.38
CA LYS A 9 6.77 1.70 12.99
C LYS A 9 5.97 2.50 11.98
N PHE A 10 4.76 2.02 11.69
CA PHE A 10 3.87 2.67 10.71
C PHE A 10 3.07 3.86 11.29
N GLU A 11 3.21 4.10 12.59
CA GLU A 11 2.60 5.23 13.29
C GLU A 11 3.66 6.05 14.06
N PRO A 12 3.58 7.39 14.05
CA PRO A 12 2.65 8.20 13.27
C PRO A 12 2.98 8.14 11.77
N ALA A 13 1.94 8.12 10.92
CA ALA A 13 2.14 8.01 9.49
C ALA A 13 2.73 9.30 8.88
N GLY A 14 3.77 9.16 8.07
CA GLY A 14 4.26 10.22 7.19
C GLY A 14 3.33 10.42 6.00
N PHE A 15 2.70 9.34 5.52
CA PHE A 15 1.65 9.38 4.52
C PHE A 15 0.66 8.22 4.68
N TRP A 16 -0.60 8.55 5.00
CA TRP A 16 -1.64 7.53 5.25
C TRP A 16 -1.90 6.63 4.05
N MET A 17 -2.03 5.33 4.29
CA MET A 17 -2.36 4.33 3.28
C MET A 17 -3.63 4.68 2.49
N ARG A 18 -4.68 5.20 3.14
CA ARG A 18 -5.89 5.65 2.45
C ARG A 18 -5.65 6.77 1.43
N LEU A 19 -4.67 7.63 1.68
CA LEU A 19 -4.29 8.70 0.74
C LEU A 19 -3.52 8.11 -0.45
N GLY A 20 -2.66 7.12 -0.22
CA GLY A 20 -2.02 6.34 -1.28
C GLY A 20 -3.03 5.68 -2.22
N LEU A 21 -4.09 5.06 -1.68
CA LEU A 21 -5.16 4.49 -2.50
C LEU A 21 -5.88 5.55 -3.35
N LYS A 22 -6.18 6.71 -2.76
CA LYS A 22 -6.83 7.83 -3.46
C LYS A 22 -5.99 8.31 -4.64
N ASP A 23 -4.68 8.50 -4.45
CA ASP A 23 -3.78 8.96 -5.51
C ASP A 23 -3.59 7.91 -6.61
N VAL A 24 -3.41 6.62 -6.26
CA VAL A 24 -3.31 5.55 -7.26
C VAL A 24 -4.57 5.42 -8.10
N ARG A 25 -5.77 5.55 -7.50
CA ARG A 25 -7.03 5.55 -8.26
C ARG A 25 -7.09 6.69 -9.27
N MET A 26 -6.58 7.86 -8.91
CA MET A 26 -6.51 9.01 -9.81
C MET A 26 -5.54 8.73 -10.96
N VAL A 27 -4.34 8.23 -10.67
CA VAL A 27 -3.33 7.89 -11.68
C VAL A 27 -3.83 6.84 -12.66
N LEU A 28 -4.42 5.73 -12.16
CA LEU A 28 -4.96 4.66 -13.02
C LEU A 28 -6.09 5.17 -13.91
N ARG A 29 -6.98 6.04 -13.39
CA ARG A 29 -8.04 6.67 -14.18
C ARG A 29 -7.48 7.52 -15.31
N GLU A 30 -6.42 8.29 -15.08
CA GLU A 30 -5.83 9.11 -16.14
C GLU A 30 -5.05 8.27 -17.16
N ALA A 31 -4.43 7.17 -16.73
CA ALA A 31 -3.72 6.25 -17.61
C ALA A 31 -4.66 5.49 -18.56
N ASP A 32 -5.84 5.09 -18.06
CA ASP A 32 -6.90 4.46 -18.84
C ASP A 32 -7.38 5.34 -20.01
N LYS A 33 -7.50 6.66 -19.78
CA LYS A 33 -7.85 7.62 -20.85
C LYS A 33 -6.82 7.74 -21.96
N LEU A 34 -5.58 7.33 -21.70
CA LEU A 34 -4.45 7.44 -22.62
C LEU A 34 -4.04 6.08 -23.19
N ASP A 35 -4.80 5.01 -22.90
CA ASP A 35 -4.46 3.62 -23.24
C ASP A 35 -3.04 3.21 -22.77
N VAL A 36 -2.58 3.78 -21.64
CA VAL A 36 -1.26 3.49 -21.07
C VAL A 36 -1.39 2.47 -19.94
N PRO A 37 -0.89 1.23 -20.10
CA PRO A 37 -0.92 0.24 -19.03
C PRO A 37 0.06 0.62 -17.90
N LEU A 38 -0.41 0.52 -16.65
CA LEU A 38 0.41 0.75 -15.46
C LEU A 38 0.39 -0.48 -14.51
N PRO A 39 1.09 -1.58 -14.84
CA PRO A 39 1.05 -2.82 -14.05
C PRO A 39 1.47 -2.61 -12.58
N LEU A 40 2.44 -1.73 -12.33
CA LEU A 40 2.84 -1.38 -10.97
C LEU A 40 1.73 -0.62 -10.22
N GLY A 41 0.97 0.22 -10.92
CA GLY A 41 -0.19 0.91 -10.37
C GLY A 41 -1.28 -0.06 -9.94
N ASP A 42 -1.54 -1.12 -10.71
CA ASP A 42 -2.51 -2.15 -10.37
C ASP A 42 -2.10 -2.94 -9.11
N ILE A 43 -0.81 -3.31 -9.02
CA ILE A 43 -0.25 -3.99 -7.85
C ILE A 43 -0.37 -3.12 -6.59
N LEU A 44 -0.08 -1.82 -6.71
CA LEU A 44 -0.23 -0.86 -5.62
C LEU A 44 -1.70 -0.69 -5.21
N HIS A 45 -2.61 -0.57 -6.17
CA HIS A 45 -4.05 -0.46 -5.91
C HIS A 45 -4.56 -1.66 -5.12
N ALA A 46 -4.21 -2.88 -5.54
CA ALA A 46 -4.59 -4.10 -4.85
C ALA A 46 -3.98 -4.16 -3.43
N GLY A 47 -2.70 -3.80 -3.27
CA GLY A 47 -2.03 -3.78 -1.97
C GLY A 47 -2.65 -2.80 -0.98
N PHE A 48 -2.95 -1.58 -1.42
CA PHE A 48 -3.60 -0.58 -0.57
C PHE A 48 -5.03 -0.99 -0.18
N LEU A 49 -5.79 -1.58 -1.11
CA LEU A 49 -7.13 -2.06 -0.81
C LEU A 49 -7.11 -3.18 0.25
N ALA A 50 -6.17 -4.12 0.11
CA ALA A 50 -5.97 -5.20 1.09
C ALA A 50 -5.57 -4.66 2.46
N GLY A 51 -4.61 -3.74 2.53
CA GLY A 51 -4.17 -3.14 3.78
C GLY A 51 -5.28 -2.36 4.50
N ILE A 52 -6.09 -1.60 3.76
CA ILE A 52 -7.26 -0.90 4.35
C ILE A 52 -8.27 -1.91 4.89
N HIS A 53 -8.54 -3.00 4.19
CA HIS A 53 -9.47 -4.04 4.66
C HIS A 53 -8.98 -4.71 5.96
N ARG A 54 -7.66 -4.76 6.18
CA ARG A 54 -7.03 -5.25 7.42
C ARG A 54 -6.96 -4.22 8.55
N GLY A 55 -7.45 -3.00 8.31
CA GLY A 55 -7.45 -1.92 9.31
C GLY A 55 -6.24 -0.98 9.24
N TYR A 56 -5.32 -1.14 8.28
CA TYR A 56 -4.09 -0.33 8.16
C TYR A 56 -4.32 1.02 7.49
N GLY A 57 -5.57 1.49 7.40
CA GLY A 57 -5.91 2.69 6.61
C GLY A 57 -5.27 3.98 7.10
N GLU A 58 -4.97 4.06 8.40
CA GLU A 58 -4.29 5.20 9.05
C GLU A 58 -2.80 4.98 9.27
N TRP A 59 -2.28 3.81 8.90
CA TRP A 59 -0.85 3.54 8.94
C TRP A 59 -0.13 4.19 7.76
N ASP A 60 1.18 4.39 7.90
CA ASP A 60 2.02 4.80 6.78
C ASP A 60 1.92 3.80 5.63
N TRP A 61 1.90 4.30 4.39
CA TRP A 61 1.85 3.46 3.19
C TRP A 61 3.02 2.45 3.10
N ALA A 62 4.13 2.68 3.81
CA ALA A 62 5.21 1.70 3.99
C ALA A 62 4.73 0.36 4.59
N ALA A 63 3.58 0.32 5.26
CA ALA A 63 2.93 -0.91 5.74
C ALA A 63 2.48 -1.85 4.60
N LEU A 64 2.64 -1.47 3.32
CA LEU A 64 2.52 -2.42 2.21
C LEU A 64 3.44 -3.64 2.36
N GLY A 65 4.60 -3.50 3.01
CA GLY A 65 5.45 -4.66 3.35
C GLY A 65 4.70 -5.66 4.24
N ARG A 66 4.09 -5.18 5.32
CA ARG A 66 3.26 -5.98 6.22
C ARG A 66 2.10 -6.66 5.50
N VAL A 67 1.45 -5.96 4.57
CA VAL A 67 0.39 -6.55 3.72
C VAL A 67 0.90 -7.77 2.95
N ARG A 68 2.15 -7.74 2.47
CA ARG A 68 2.77 -8.88 1.75
C ARG A 68 3.18 -9.99 2.67
N ASP A 69 3.67 -9.68 3.87
CA ASP A 69 3.98 -10.70 4.88
C ASP A 69 2.73 -11.46 5.32
N ASP A 70 1.61 -10.76 5.48
CA ASP A 70 0.31 -11.35 5.74
C ASP A 70 -0.18 -12.21 4.56
N ASP A 71 -0.05 -11.71 3.32
CA ASP A 71 -0.41 -12.48 2.11
C ASP A 71 0.40 -13.78 2.01
N ALA A 72 1.69 -13.72 2.38
CA ALA A 72 2.61 -14.85 2.37
C ALA A 72 2.49 -15.76 3.62
N GLY A 73 1.68 -15.37 4.62
CA GLY A 73 1.52 -16.12 5.88
C GLY A 73 2.78 -16.14 6.76
N VAL A 74 3.66 -15.15 6.63
CA VAL A 74 4.93 -15.06 7.38
C VAL A 74 4.94 -13.97 8.45
N SER A 75 3.86 -13.20 8.58
CA SER A 75 3.75 -12.04 9.48
C SER A 75 3.79 -12.35 10.99
N GLY A 76 3.84 -13.64 11.38
CA GLY A 76 4.07 -14.11 12.75
C GLY A 76 5.47 -14.66 13.04
N LYS A 77 6.43 -14.54 12.11
CA LYS A 77 7.82 -15.05 12.25
C LYS A 77 8.88 -13.95 12.41
N SER A 78 8.47 -12.69 12.47
CA SER A 78 9.35 -11.53 12.67
C SER A 78 9.37 -11.07 14.12
#